data_AF-A0A0B5DBY6-F1
#
_entry.id   AF-A0A0B5DBY6-F1
#
_cell.length_a   1.000
_cell.length_b   1.000
_cell.length_c   1.000
_cell.angle_alpha   90.00
_cell.angle_beta   90.00
_cell.angle_gamma   90.00
#
_symmetry.space_group_name_H-M   'P 1'
#
loop_
_entity.id
_entity.type
_entity.pdbx_description
1 polymer ?
#
loop_
_entity_poly.entity_id
_entity_poly.type
_entity_poly.pdbx_seq_one_letter_code
_entity_poly.pdbx_strand_id
1 'polypeptide(L)' 'MATYYPNCAAARAAGVAPIYEGQPGYGTHLDRDRDGIACE' A
#
# COMPACT_ATOMS: atom_id res chain seq x y z
N MET A 1 0.84 -10.99 -10.22
CA MET A 1 1.72 -9.82 -10.37
C MET A 1 1.46 -8.93 -9.16
N ALA A 2 2.39 -8.83 -8.22
CA ALA A 2 2.23 -7.90 -7.10
C ALA A 2 2.58 -6.50 -7.61
N THR A 3 1.64 -5.57 -7.56
CA THR A 3 1.92 -4.17 -7.88
C THR A 3 2.88 -3.63 -6.82
N TYR A 4 4.04 -3.13 -7.24
CA TYR A 4 5.00 -2.56 -6.30
C TYR A 4 4.82 -1.04 -6.26
N TYR A 5 4.45 -0.51 -5.10
CA TYR A 5 4.44 0.93 -4.86
C TYR A 5 5.66 1.32 -4.02
N PRO A 6 6.51 2.23 -4.50
CA PRO A 6 7.69 2.67 -3.74
C PRO A 6 7.32 3.54 -2.52
N ASN A 7 6.14 4.18 -2.54
CA ASN A 7 5.65 5.03 -1.48
C ASN A 7 4.12 5.20 -1.55
N CYS A 8 3.55 5.77 -0.49
CA CYS A 8 2.13 6.03 -0.41
C CYS A 8 1.59 7.08 -1.38
N ALA A 9 2.46 7.96 -1.89
CA ALA A 9 2.05 8.91 -2.94
C ALA A 9 1.76 8.18 -4.25
N ALA A 10 2.57 7.18 -4.62
CA ALA A 10 2.33 6.34 -5.79
C ALA A 10 1.05 5.51 -5.65
N ALA A 11 0.82 4.94 -4.46
CA ALA A 11 -0.42 4.20 -4.16
C ALA A 11 -1.67 5.10 -4.24
N ARG A 12 -1.62 6.31 -3.68
CA ARG A 12 -2.71 7.30 -3.78
C ARG A 12 -2.91 7.80 -5.21
N ALA A 13 -1.84 8.07 -5.95
CA ALA A 13 -1.92 8.52 -7.34
C ALA A 13 -2.54 7.44 -8.25
N ALA A 14 -2.30 6.17 -7.95
CA ALA A 14 -2.95 5.04 -8.61
C ALA A 14 -4.41 4.82 -8.15
N GLY A 15 -4.86 5.54 -7.10
CA GLY A 15 -6.22 5.42 -6.57
C GLY A 15 -6.47 4.11 -5.82
N VAL A 16 -5.42 3.43 -5.36
CA VAL A 16 -5.54 2.15 -4.64
C VAL A 16 -5.38 2.28 -3.14
N ALA A 17 -5.02 3.46 -2.63
CA ALA A 17 -4.92 3.71 -1.19
C ALA A 17 -6.32 4.00 -0.59
N PRO A 18 -6.63 3.49 0.61
CA PRO A 18 -5.80 2.65 1.47
C PRO A 18 -5.66 1.21 0.94
N ILE A 19 -4.44 0.66 0.97
CA ILE A 19 -4.16 -0.69 0.47
C ILE A 19 -4.21 -1.67 1.65
N TYR A 20 -5.12 -2.64 1.59
CA TYR A 20 -5.27 -3.65 2.65
C TYR A 20 -4.29 -4.82 2.48
N GLU A 21 -3.91 -5.45 3.59
CA GLU A 21 -3.12 -6.67 3.58
C GLU A 21 -3.79 -7.75 2.71
N GLY A 22 -3.02 -8.32 1.78
CA GLY A 22 -3.51 -9.28 0.79
C GLY A 22 -3.93 -8.64 -0.55
N GLN A 23 -4.06 -7.31 -0.64
CA GLN A 23 -4.25 -6.65 -1.93
C GLN A 23 -2.94 -6.51 -2.73
N PRO A 24 -3.00 -6.60 -4.07
CA PRO A 24 -1.85 -6.34 -4.93
C PRO A 24 -1.44 -4.88 -4.83
N GLY A 25 -0.27 -4.62 -4.24
CA GLY A 25 0.11 -3.26 -3.84
C GLY A 25 0.61 -3.19 -2.42
N TYR A 26 0.12 -4.09 -1.56
CA TYR A 26 0.45 -4.07 -0.15
C TYR A 26 1.92 -4.38 0.05
N GLY A 27 2.59 -3.49 0.76
CA GLY A 27 3.97 -3.65 1.16
C GLY A 27 4.10 -3.26 2.62
N THR A 28 4.80 -4.08 3.40
CA THR A 28 5.11 -3.80 4.81
C THR A 28 5.99 -2.56 4.99
N HIS A 29 6.52 -1.99 3.90
CA HIS A 29 7.22 -0.71 3.87
C HIS A 29 6.28 0.50 3.70
N LEU A 30 5.03 0.27 3.26
CA LEU A 30 4.00 1.29 3.09
C LEU A 30 3.09 1.39 4.32
N ASP A 31 2.96 0.27 5.02
CA ASP A 31 2.29 0.17 6.30
C ASP A 31 3.28 0.52 7.43
N ARG A 32 3.12 1.71 8.00
CA ARG A 32 4.09 2.28 8.94
C ARG A 32 3.96 1.67 10.33
N ASP A 33 2.74 1.36 10.73
CA ASP A 33 2.33 0.85 12.05
C ASP A 33 2.05 -0.66 12.04
N ARG A 34 1.97 -1.27 10.85
CA ARG A 34 1.79 -2.71 10.61
C ARG A 34 0.45 -3.22 11.11
N ASP A 35 -0.58 -2.41 10.93
CA ASP A 35 -1.95 -2.76 11.28
C ASP A 35 -2.67 -3.54 10.17
N GLY A 36 -2.06 -3.65 8.98
CA GLY A 36 -2.62 -4.28 7.80
C GLY A 36 -3.22 -3.29 6.80
N ILE A 37 -3.08 -1.98 7.02
CA ILE A 37 -3.58 -0.91 6.16
C ILE A 37 -2.39 -0.03 5.73
N ALA A 38 -1.87 -0.32 4.54
CA ALA A 38 -0.86 0.54 3.95
C ALA A 38 -1.48 1.86 3.48
N CYS A 39 -0.78 2.96 3.80
CA CYS A 39 -1.08 4.31 3.31
C CYS A 39 -2.41 4.91 3.76
N GLU A 40 -2.77 4.70 5.03
CA GLU A 40 -3.78 5.52 5.71
C GLU A 40 -3.46 7.04 5.70
#